data_AF-A0A920FL33-F1
#
_entry.id   AF-A0A920FL33-F1
#
_cell.length_a   1.000
_cell.length_b   1.000
_cell.length_c   1.000
_cell.angle_alpha   90.00
_cell.angle_beta   90.00
_cell.angle_gamma   90.00
#
_symmetry.space_group_name_H-M   'P 1'
#
loop_
_entity.id
_entity.type
_entity.pdbx_description
1 polymer ?
#
loop_
_entity_poly.entity_id
_entity_poly.type
_entity_poly.pdbx_seq_one_letter_code
_entity_poly.pdbx_strand_id
1 'polypeptide(L)' 'MQILPLHPLLAAEIGDFSLDQFEESDWTQIIESLKKYSVFGFQKSEVTMKAQIRFGEAGTAGDHKSRD' A
#
# COMPACT_ATOMS: atom_id res chain seq x y z
N MET A 1 8.83 3.98 -5.55
CA MET A 1 7.36 4.05 -5.49
C MET A 1 6.85 5.40 -5.99
N GLN A 2 5.88 5.41 -6.90
CA GLN A 2 5.21 6.60 -7.43
C GLN A 2 3.70 6.48 -7.23
N ILE A 3 3.04 7.54 -6.75
CA ILE A 3 1.56 7.58 -6.62
C ILE A 3 0.99 8.41 -7.77
N LEU A 4 0.32 7.73 -8.70
CA LEU A 4 -0.28 8.31 -9.91
C LEU A 4 -1.79 8.46 -9.72
N PRO A 5 -2.36 9.67 -9.66
CA PRO A 5 -3.79 9.85 -9.49
C PRO A 5 -4.57 9.27 -10.69
N LEU A 6 -5.54 8.38 -10.43
CA LEU A 6 -6.48 7.87 -11.43
C LEU A 6 -7.82 8.62 -11.36
N HIS A 7 -8.17 9.12 -10.17
CA HIS A 7 -9.34 9.96 -9.91
C HIS A 7 -8.97 11.06 -8.91
N PRO A 8 -9.46 12.30 -9.03
CA PRO A 8 -9.03 13.43 -8.20
C PRO A 8 -9.12 13.21 -6.69
N LEU A 9 -10.10 12.42 -6.23
CA LEU A 9 -10.43 12.26 -4.79
C LEU A 9 -10.63 10.81 -4.33
N LEU A 10 -10.48 9.82 -5.22
CA LEU A 10 -10.88 8.45 -4.91
C LEU A 10 -9.77 7.43 -5.10
N ALA A 11 -9.10 7.49 -6.25
CA ALA A 11 -8.26 6.39 -6.69
C ALA A 11 -6.91 6.88 -7.19
N ALA A 12 -5.87 6.11 -6.89
CA ALA A 12 -4.54 6.27 -7.45
C ALA A 12 -3.93 4.91 -7.77
N GLU A 13 -2.96 4.89 -8.68
CA GLU A 13 -2.12 3.74 -8.98
C GLU A 13 -0.78 3.89 -8.26
N ILE A 14 -0.26 2.79 -7.73
CA ILE A 14 1.08 2.72 -7.17
C ILE A 14 2.02 2.11 -8.23
N GLY A 15 2.85 2.95 -8.82
CA GLY A 15 3.92 2.58 -9.74
C GLY A 15 5.21 2.24 -8.99
N ASP A 16 6.06 1.42 -9.62
CA ASP A 16 7.35 0.98 -9.09
C ASP A 16 7.25 0.42 -7.65
N PHE A 17 6.26 -0.45 -7.45
CA PHE A 17 5.99 -1.12 -6.16
C PHE A 17 5.84 -2.63 -6.37
N SER A 18 6.40 -3.40 -5.44
CA SER A 18 6.31 -4.86 -5.42
C SER A 18 5.88 -5.35 -4.03
N LEU A 19 4.80 -6.12 -3.98
CA LEU A 19 4.32 -6.73 -2.72
C LEU A 19 5.33 -7.75 -2.14
N ASP A 20 6.24 -8.30 -2.96
CA ASP A 20 7.26 -9.22 -2.48
C ASP A 20 8.45 -8.50 -1.82
N GLN A 21 8.73 -7.26 -2.24
CA GLN A 21 9.95 -6.52 -1.90
C GLN A 21 9.70 -5.24 -1.09
N PHE A 22 8.45 -4.93 -0.72
CA PHE A 22 8.15 -3.70 0.01
C PHE A 22 8.84 -3.60 1.37
N GLU A 23 9.18 -2.37 1.74
CA GLU A 23 9.78 -2.00 3.03
C GLU A 23 8.78 -1.25 3.92
N GLU A 24 9.12 -1.06 5.20
CA GLU A 24 8.28 -0.31 6.15
C GLU A 24 8.08 1.16 5.74
N SER A 25 9.06 1.74 5.05
CA SER A 25 9.01 3.09 4.50
C SER A 25 7.94 3.23 3.40
N ASP A 26 7.77 2.20 2.56
CA ASP A 26 6.70 2.14 1.56
C ASP A 26 5.33 2.09 2.24
N TRP A 27 5.19 1.30 3.31
CA TRP A 27 3.95 1.19 4.07
C TRP A 27 3.51 2.53 4.64
N THR A 28 4.45 3.30 5.22
CA THR A 28 4.17 4.64 5.74
C THR A 28 3.60 5.56 4.64
N GLN A 29 4.22 5.57 3.47
CA GLN A 29 3.74 6.37 2.33
C GLN A 29 2.37 5.91 1.81
N ILE A 30 2.08 4.60 1.81
CA ILE A 30 0.76 4.06 1.43
C ILE A 30 -0.31 4.56 2.40
N ILE A 31 -0.06 4.49 3.71
CA ILE A 31 -0.99 4.97 4.75
C ILE A 31 -1.22 6.48 4.66
N GLU A 32 -0.17 7.27 4.43
CA GLU A 32 -0.33 8.72 4.23
C GLU A 32 -1.15 9.03 2.97
N SER A 33 -0.93 8.27 1.90
CA SER A 33 -1.66 8.43 0.65
C SER A 33 -3.13 8.01 0.77
N LEU A 34 -3.46 7.05 1.64
CA LEU A 34 -4.85 6.65 1.95
C LEU A 34 -5.70 7.77 2.55
N LYS A 35 -5.09 8.80 3.16
CA LYS A 35 -5.81 10.00 3.62
C LYS A 35 -6.38 10.83 2.46
N LYS A 36 -5.80 10.70 1.26
CA LYS A 36 -6.17 11.46 0.06
C LYS A 36 -6.95 10.62 -0.96
N TYR A 37 -6.59 9.35 -1.11
CA TYR A 37 -7.24 8.42 -2.04
C TYR A 37 -7.72 7.19 -1.27
N SER A 38 -8.99 6.83 -1.42
CA SER A 38 -9.58 5.69 -0.70
C SER A 38 -9.24 4.33 -1.31
N VAL A 39 -8.76 4.31 -2.56
CA VAL A 39 -8.48 3.08 -3.30
C VAL A 39 -7.13 3.19 -4.02
N PHE A 40 -6.32 2.14 -3.90
CA PHE A 40 -5.09 1.99 -4.66
C PHE A 40 -5.17 0.82 -5.64
N GLY A 41 -4.84 1.09 -6.89
CA GLY A 41 -4.51 0.07 -7.87
C GLY A 41 -3.03 -0.24 -7.83
N PHE A 42 -2.68 -1.52 -8.01
CA PHE A 42 -1.30 -1.95 -8.23
C PHE A 42 -1.17 -2.37 -9.69
N GLN A 43 -0.09 -1.94 -10.33
CA GLN A 43 0.19 -2.33 -11.71
C GLN A 43 0.41 -3.84 -11.77
N LYS A 44 -0.01 -4.47 -12.88
CA LYS A 44 -0.10 -5.93 -13.05
C LYS A 44 1.20 -6.62 -12.63
N SER A 45 1.21 -7.14 -11.41
CA SER A 45 2.33 -7.82 -10.78
C SER A 45 1.93 -9.27 -10.58
N GLU A 46 2.85 -10.20 -10.84
CA GLU A 46 2.65 -11.60 -10.44
C GLU A 46 2.74 -11.66 -8.92
N VAL A 47 1.61 -11.46 -8.25
CA VAL A 47 1.57 -11.44 -6.80
C VAL A 47 1.42 -12.86 -6.28
N THR A 48 2.37 -13.31 -5.47
CA THR A 48 2.23 -14.58 -4.76
C THR A 48 1.24 -14.45 -3.60
N MET A 49 0.51 -15.52 -3.28
CA MET A 49 -0.38 -15.54 -2.10
C MET A 49 0.36 -15.16 -0.82
N LYS A 50 1.62 -15.58 -0.69
CA LYS A 50 2.48 -15.26 0.46
C LYS A 50 2.73 -13.75 0.58
N ALA A 51 2.96 -13.07 -0.54
CA ALA A 51 3.14 -11.62 -0.58
C ALA A 51 1.87 -10.87 -0.13
N GLN A 52 0.69 -11.32 -0.58
CA GLN A 52 -0.59 -10.74 -0.18
C GLN A 52 -0.84 -10.84 1.32
N ILE A 53 -0.56 -12.02 1.90
CA ILE A 53 -0.71 -12.26 3.35
C ILE A 53 0.23 -11.33 4.12
N ARG A 54 1.53 -11.32 3.78
CA ARG A 54 2.53 -10.47 4.45
C ARG A 54 2.16 -8.99 4.38
N PHE A 55 1.65 -8.53 3.24
CA PHE A 55 1.20 -7.15 3.05
C PHE A 55 -0.01 -6.82 3.94
N GLY A 56 -1.00 -7.72 4.03
CA GLY A 56 -2.15 -7.54 4.93
C GLY A 56 -1.76 -7.52 6.41
N GLU A 57 -0.83 -8.37 6.83
CA GLU A 57 -0.32 -8.43 8.20
C GLU A 57 0.50 -7.18 8.60
N ALA A 58 1.24 -6.60 7.65
CA ALA A 58 1.95 -5.35 7.89
C ALA A 58 0.98 -4.21 8.28
N GLY A 59 -0.21 -4.20 7.70
CA GLY A 59 -1.23 -3.21 8.01
C GLY A 59 -1.91 -3.40 9.37
N THR A 60 -2.05 -4.63 9.85
CA THR A 60 -2.63 -4.89 11.18
C THR A 60 -1.62 -4.72 12.31
N ALA A 61 -0.32 -4.94 12.04
CA ALA A 61 0.74 -4.71 13.01
C ALA A 61 0.95 -3.22 13.35
N GLY A 62 0.76 -2.31 12.38
CA GLY A 62 0.83 -0.87 12.59
C GLY A 62 -0.30 -0.31 13.47
N ASP A 63 -1.48 -0.93 13.41
CA ASP A 63 -2.68 -0.53 14.18
C ASP A 63 -2.58 -0.91 15.67
N HIS A 64 -1.71 -1.85 16.01
CA HIS A 64 -1.47 -2.28 17.39
C HIS A 64 -0.52 -1.37 18.16
N LYS A 65 0.35 -0.59 17.49
CA LYS A 65 1.29 0.34 18.12
C LYS A 65 0.74 1.75 18.34
N SER A 66 -0.34 2.12 17.67
CA SER A 66 -0.99 3.45 17.78
C SER A 66 -2.03 3.55 18.91
N ARG A 67 -2.15 2.49 19.74
CA ARG A 67 -3.12 2.39 20.84
C ARG A 67 -2.51 2.44 22.26
N ASP A 68 -1.19 2.61 22.39
CA ASP A 68 -0.48 2.80 23.66
C ASP A 68 0.01 4.25 23.85
#